data_AF-A0A6G1SV68-F1
#
_entry.id   AF-A0A6G1SV68-F1
#
_cell.length_a   1.000
_cell.length_b   1.000
_cell.length_c   1.000
_cell.angle_alpha   90.00
_cell.angle_beta   90.00
_cell.angle_gamma   90.00
#
_symmetry.space_group_name_H-M   'P 1'
#
loop_
_entity.id
_entity.type
_entity.pdbx_description
1 polymer ?
#
loop_
_entity_poly.entity_id
_entity_poly.type
_entity_poly.pdbx_seq_one_letter_code
_entity_poly.pdbx_strand_id
1 'polypeptide(L)'
;MWSYRRCPRERPWRLPGSSRRRVFPCWELAGSIGSGDSMRSPTRLSRGAVGAHRGRGRRVGPGGLTTEAGADSRATVPVLRRLYAPLTAFRVYLSMPGQNRSVSIKRVDGCVEPFILRAGGVADSSANCWCLPSRRERGCVIRRTPGRVLRGPNRVSAGKGEYGMNLVVAGGGYVGLATAVGFARHGHQVQVVDIDPERAQRLREGALPFVEPSLAEELTRTVASGALTVHGGYPDSFGPADLAFVCVDTSPTEAGDLDSSRIVAAVDDLARSVEGYLRVVIRSTVNPGTARMIEERLRAHERPATVMVNPEFLREGTALLDFDFPSRRVVGGCDAEALDMLCSLYAFSDAPLIRTDAATAELIKLAVNASLAVRVSMANEIAYLADSAGADVKSVLAGVGADPRIGMDYLSPGLGFGGSCLPKDLNALRATSRAFGVPSALFDGAANTNGAAIERVVGRTLGLLDGRETRRVCVVGLAFKPESDSIRSSQSIRLVQALMGERLSVSVYDPLATANARAVLGDTVEYLDSLETAGEDHDVIIEVHPGTTRGVRLHPGCTVLDGLARPVCHVD
;
A
#
# COMPACT_ATOMS: atom_id res chain seq x y z
N MET A 1 31.59 -50.91 -14.79
CA MET A 1 30.37 -50.81 -15.62
C MET A 1 29.96 -49.34 -15.58
N TRP A 2 30.44 -48.53 -16.53
CA TRP A 2 29.76 -48.14 -17.79
C TRP A 2 28.45 -47.37 -17.52
N SER A 3 28.17 -46.18 -18.07
CA SER A 3 28.91 -45.34 -19.02
C SER A 3 28.20 -43.99 -19.20
N TYR A 4 28.98 -42.94 -19.41
CA TYR A 4 28.59 -41.70 -20.10
C TYR A 4 27.85 -41.96 -21.43
N ARG A 5 26.89 -41.08 -21.80
CA ARG A 5 26.57 -40.79 -23.21
C ARG A 5 26.46 -39.28 -23.46
N ARG A 6 27.21 -38.87 -24.48
CA ARG A 6 27.28 -37.53 -25.07
C ARG A 6 26.06 -37.23 -25.96
N CYS A 7 25.76 -35.94 -26.00
CA CYS A 7 25.00 -35.14 -26.97
C CYS A 7 25.24 -35.49 -28.46
N PRO A 8 24.26 -35.22 -29.34
CA PRO A 8 24.52 -34.69 -30.66
C PRO A 8 24.03 -33.23 -30.79
N ARG A 9 24.94 -32.41 -31.31
CA ARG A 9 24.75 -31.01 -31.75
C ARG A 9 23.75 -30.94 -32.91
N GLU A 10 22.91 -29.92 -32.96
CA GLU A 10 22.55 -29.22 -34.21
C GLU A 10 22.33 -27.70 -34.02
N ARG A 11 23.25 -26.95 -34.65
CA ARG A 11 23.14 -25.61 -35.30
C ARG A 11 22.75 -24.35 -34.51
N PRO A 12 23.71 -23.40 -34.32
CA PRO A 12 23.43 -21.99 -34.13
C PRO A 12 23.29 -21.23 -35.46
N TRP A 13 22.36 -20.27 -35.47
CA TRP A 13 22.12 -19.31 -36.56
C TRP A 13 23.38 -18.48 -36.88
N ARG A 14 23.69 -18.35 -38.17
CA ARG A 14 24.77 -17.50 -38.71
C ARG A 14 24.29 -16.05 -38.83
N LEU A 15 25.03 -15.11 -38.24
CA LEU A 15 25.05 -13.70 -38.66
C LEU A 15 26.21 -13.50 -39.66
N PRO A 16 26.01 -12.82 -40.80
CA PRO A 16 27.10 -12.44 -41.67
C PRO A 16 27.66 -11.05 -41.30
N GLY A 17 28.98 -10.89 -41.43
CA GLY A 17 29.57 -9.59 -41.77
C GLY A 17 30.40 -8.92 -40.68
N SER A 18 31.68 -9.25 -40.68
CA SER A 18 32.78 -8.61 -39.97
C SER A 18 32.96 -7.11 -40.26
N SER A 19 33.43 -6.36 -39.25
CA SER A 19 34.69 -5.61 -39.43
C SER A 19 35.48 -5.54 -38.12
N ARG A 20 36.79 -5.76 -38.28
CA ARG A 20 37.82 -6.00 -37.26
C ARG A 20 38.28 -4.71 -36.58
N ARG A 21 38.86 -4.87 -35.36
CA ARG A 21 40.04 -4.20 -34.73
C ARG A 21 39.69 -3.75 -33.30
N ARG A 22 40.45 -3.98 -32.22
CA ARG A 22 41.78 -4.56 -31.93
C ARG A 22 41.76 -5.07 -30.47
N VAL A 23 42.61 -6.06 -30.19
CA VAL A 23 42.93 -6.69 -28.89
C VAL A 23 44.06 -5.90 -28.21
N PHE A 24 44.07 -5.62 -26.89
CA PHE A 24 44.79 -6.29 -25.77
C PHE A 24 44.98 -5.27 -24.60
N PRO A 25 45.43 -5.63 -23.37
CA PRO A 25 45.34 -6.88 -22.61
C PRO A 25 44.83 -6.72 -21.16
N CYS A 26 44.60 -7.88 -20.52
CA CYS A 26 44.41 -8.12 -19.08
C CYS A 26 45.48 -7.50 -18.16
N TRP A 27 45.08 -7.22 -16.92
CA TRP A 27 45.92 -7.36 -15.73
C TRP A 27 45.19 -8.25 -14.71
N GLU A 28 45.69 -9.48 -14.54
CA GLU A 28 45.58 -10.26 -13.31
C GLU A 28 46.85 -9.99 -12.49
N LEU A 29 46.71 -9.90 -11.16
CA LEU A 29 47.77 -10.28 -10.23
C LEU A 29 47.16 -10.68 -8.88
N ALA A 30 47.37 -11.95 -8.54
CA ALA A 30 47.42 -12.50 -7.18
C ALA A 30 48.38 -11.65 -6.31
N GLY A 31 48.25 -11.48 -5.00
CA GLY A 31 47.92 -12.41 -3.92
C GLY A 31 49.13 -12.48 -2.98
N SER A 32 48.96 -12.21 -1.68
CA SER A 32 49.83 -12.76 -0.63
C SER A 32 49.32 -12.46 0.78
N ILE A 33 49.29 -13.54 1.55
CA ILE A 33 49.06 -13.69 2.99
C ILE A 33 50.19 -13.03 3.80
N GLY A 34 49.85 -12.53 4.99
CA GLY A 34 50.80 -12.14 6.04
C GLY A 34 50.17 -12.21 7.43
N SER A 35 50.45 -13.30 8.14
CA SER A 35 50.18 -13.58 9.55
C SER A 35 51.13 -12.82 10.49
N GLY A 36 50.71 -12.49 11.72
CA GLY A 36 51.64 -12.22 12.83
C GLY A 36 51.15 -11.33 13.97
N ASP A 37 50.47 -11.94 14.94
CA ASP A 37 50.65 -11.84 16.39
C ASP A 37 51.02 -10.53 17.14
N SER A 38 50.12 -10.23 18.10
CA SER A 38 50.41 -10.10 19.54
C SER A 38 50.56 -8.72 20.23
N MET A 39 49.82 -8.65 21.34
CA MET A 39 50.14 -8.06 22.65
C MET A 39 49.91 -6.57 22.97
N ARG A 40 49.06 -6.42 24.02
CA ARG A 40 49.19 -5.60 25.24
C ARG A 40 48.67 -4.15 25.24
N SER A 41 47.62 -3.98 26.04
CA SER A 41 47.35 -2.82 26.88
C SER A 41 48.45 -2.61 27.94
N PRO A 42 48.58 -1.38 28.48
CA PRO A 42 48.34 -1.24 29.92
C PRO A 42 47.68 0.09 30.38
N THR A 43 46.77 -0.06 31.35
CA THR A 43 46.48 0.75 32.58
C THR A 43 46.47 2.30 32.62
N ARG A 44 45.30 2.81 33.07
CA ARG A 44 44.98 3.66 34.25
C ARG A 44 45.89 4.84 34.71
N LEU A 45 45.17 5.91 35.13
CA LEU A 45 45.39 6.97 36.16
C LEU A 45 45.32 8.37 35.52
N SER A 46 44.70 9.43 36.07
CA SER A 46 44.15 9.70 37.40
C SER A 46 43.24 10.97 37.39
N ARG A 47 42.28 10.97 38.33
CA ARG A 47 41.73 12.08 39.16
C ARG A 47 41.96 13.55 38.76
N GLY A 48 40.84 14.30 38.74
CA GLY A 48 40.77 15.73 39.05
C GLY A 48 39.36 16.11 39.49
N ALA A 49 39.18 16.37 40.78
CA ALA A 49 37.93 16.79 41.40
C ALA A 49 37.84 18.32 41.51
N VAL A 50 36.62 18.81 41.78
CA VAL A 50 36.22 19.94 42.65
C VAL A 50 35.28 20.93 41.95
N GLY A 51 34.12 21.16 42.58
CA GLY A 51 33.22 22.28 42.26
C GLY A 51 31.80 22.10 42.79
N ALA A 52 31.61 22.15 44.11
CA ALA A 52 30.31 22.11 44.77
C ALA A 52 29.58 23.47 44.69
N HIS A 53 28.25 23.44 44.51
CA HIS A 53 27.39 24.50 45.02
C HIS A 53 26.12 23.92 45.67
N ARG A 54 25.98 24.19 46.97
CA ARG A 54 24.78 23.96 47.78
C ARG A 54 23.80 25.13 47.57
N GLY A 55 22.50 24.83 47.52
CA GLY A 55 21.40 25.76 47.77
C GLY A 55 20.23 25.01 48.43
N ARG A 56 19.84 25.42 49.64
CA ARG A 56 18.81 24.81 50.49
C ARG A 56 17.43 25.48 50.31
N GLY A 57 16.37 24.72 50.61
CA GLY A 57 15.09 25.19 51.19
C GLY A 57 13.92 25.21 50.20
N ARG A 58 12.67 24.81 50.51
CA ARG A 58 11.97 24.42 51.75
C ARG A 58 10.79 23.49 51.38
N ARG A 59 10.43 22.58 52.29
CA ARG A 59 9.17 21.82 52.31
C ARG A 59 8.02 22.69 52.83
N VAL A 60 6.82 22.49 52.29
CA VAL A 60 5.53 22.68 52.98
C VAL A 60 4.57 21.59 52.49
N GLY A 61 3.92 20.88 53.41
CA GLY A 61 2.65 20.18 53.22
C GLY A 61 1.78 20.47 54.46
N PRO A 62 0.71 19.70 54.72
CA PRO A 62 -0.46 19.43 53.88
C PRO A 62 -1.75 19.95 54.56
N GLY A 63 -2.85 20.08 53.82
CA GLY A 63 -4.16 20.43 54.38
C GLY A 63 -5.27 19.77 53.58
N GLY A 64 -5.98 18.82 54.22
CA GLY A 64 -7.13 18.11 53.64
C GLY A 64 -8.47 18.78 53.95
N LEU A 65 -9.53 18.21 53.39
CA LEU A 65 -10.85 18.11 54.02
C LEU A 65 -11.74 17.12 53.24
N THR A 66 -12.40 16.28 54.03
CA THR A 66 -13.30 15.17 53.76
C THR A 66 -14.76 15.63 53.59
N THR A 67 -15.58 14.87 52.85
CA THR A 67 -16.93 14.40 53.28
C THR A 67 -17.51 13.33 52.33
N GLU A 68 -17.85 12.17 52.92
CA GLU A 68 -18.88 11.18 52.52
C GLU A 68 -20.30 11.76 52.73
N ALA A 69 -21.47 11.25 52.31
CA ALA A 69 -21.97 10.22 51.39
C ALA A 69 -23.50 10.48 51.25
N GLY A 70 -24.17 9.95 50.22
CA GLY A 70 -25.64 9.89 50.15
C GLY A 70 -26.21 9.67 48.74
N ALA A 71 -26.75 8.47 48.50
CA ALA A 71 -27.29 7.95 47.25
C ALA A 71 -28.55 8.68 46.71
N ASP A 72 -28.75 8.74 45.39
CA ASP A 72 -29.65 7.82 44.66
C ASP A 72 -29.74 8.10 43.13
N SER A 73 -29.68 7.01 42.36
CA SER A 73 -30.29 6.75 41.05
C SER A 73 -29.94 7.55 39.75
N ARG A 74 -29.60 6.74 38.72
CA ARG A 74 -29.70 6.91 37.26
C ARG A 74 -28.52 7.54 36.48
N ALA A 75 -28.15 6.78 35.44
CA ALA A 75 -27.62 7.19 34.14
C ALA A 75 -26.09 7.21 33.92
N THR A 76 -25.65 6.17 33.18
CA THR A 76 -24.75 6.25 32.00
C THR A 76 -23.25 6.55 32.20
N VAL A 77 -22.45 5.51 31.91
CA VAL A 77 -21.03 5.41 31.50
C VAL A 77 -20.31 6.73 31.17
N PRO A 78 -19.19 7.05 31.86
CA PRO A 78 -18.23 8.04 31.37
C PRO A 78 -16.79 7.49 31.31
N VAL A 79 -16.34 7.05 30.14
CA VAL A 79 -14.90 7.00 29.78
C VAL A 79 -14.75 7.32 28.30
N LEU A 80 -14.88 8.58 27.90
CA LEU A 80 -14.42 9.10 26.58
C LEU A 80 -14.37 10.64 26.56
N ARG A 81 -13.90 11.26 27.66
CA ARG A 81 -13.65 12.72 27.71
C ARG A 81 -12.28 13.00 28.31
N ARG A 82 -11.20 12.72 27.55
CA ARG A 82 -9.88 13.33 27.79
C ARG A 82 -8.86 13.19 26.64
N LEU A 83 -9.29 13.25 25.37
CA LEU A 83 -8.35 13.23 24.23
C LEU A 83 -8.55 14.30 23.15
N TYR A 84 -9.33 15.36 23.39
CA TYR A 84 -9.38 16.50 22.46
C TYR A 84 -9.30 17.83 23.20
N ALA A 85 -8.09 18.37 23.31
CA ALA A 85 -7.88 19.80 23.47
C ALA A 85 -7.79 20.44 22.07
N PRO A 86 -8.42 21.60 21.81
CA PRO A 86 -8.47 22.18 20.47
C PRO A 86 -7.19 22.98 20.19
N LEU A 87 -6.42 22.58 19.18
CA LEU A 87 -5.42 23.46 18.58
C LEU A 87 -6.11 24.35 17.53
N THR A 88 -6.02 25.65 17.79
CA THR A 88 -6.56 26.78 17.03
C THR A 88 -5.74 27.05 15.77
N ALA A 89 -6.43 27.30 14.65
CA ALA A 89 -5.98 27.95 13.40
C ALA A 89 -4.79 27.34 12.63
N PHE A 90 -5.07 26.73 11.47
CA PHE A 90 -4.06 26.44 10.44
C PHE A 90 -4.01 27.57 9.40
N ARG A 91 -2.81 28.09 9.10
CA ARG A 91 -2.56 28.87 7.87
C ARG A 91 -2.25 27.90 6.74
N VAL A 92 -3.12 27.84 5.73
CA VAL A 92 -2.82 27.14 4.48
C VAL A 92 -2.06 28.11 3.58
N TYR A 93 -0.80 27.80 3.28
CA TYR A 93 -0.05 28.49 2.23
C TYR A 93 -0.31 27.78 0.89
N LEU A 94 -1.17 28.37 0.05
CA LEU A 94 -1.27 27.97 -1.35
C LEU A 94 -0.12 28.63 -2.11
N SER A 95 0.91 27.86 -2.45
CA SER A 95 1.95 28.30 -3.38
C SER A 95 1.45 28.10 -4.81
N MET A 96 1.06 29.18 -5.46
CA MET A 96 0.99 29.27 -6.93
C MET A 96 2.19 30.08 -7.41
N PRO A 97 2.80 29.76 -8.56
CA PRO A 97 3.95 30.53 -9.06
C PRO A 97 3.52 31.97 -9.34
N GLY A 98 4.06 32.93 -8.58
CA GLY A 98 4.11 34.34 -8.99
C GLY A 98 3.27 35.37 -8.24
N GLN A 99 2.40 35.04 -7.26
CA GLN A 99 1.79 36.07 -6.39
C GLN A 99 1.54 35.58 -4.95
N ASN A 100 2.17 36.25 -3.97
CA ASN A 100 1.84 36.11 -2.55
C ASN A 100 0.55 36.87 -2.24
N ARG A 101 -0.54 36.16 -1.93
CA ARG A 101 -1.74 36.75 -1.30
C ARG A 101 -2.21 35.87 -0.15
N SER A 102 -2.45 36.49 1.00
CA SER A 102 -3.03 35.84 2.19
C SER A 102 -4.56 35.89 2.13
N VAL A 103 -5.22 34.75 2.34
CA VAL A 103 -6.68 34.67 2.53
C VAL A 103 -6.95 34.20 3.96
N SER A 104 -7.80 34.93 4.69
CA SER A 104 -8.25 34.59 6.04
C SER A 104 -9.65 33.99 5.97
N ILE A 105 -9.84 32.75 6.43
CA ILE A 105 -11.18 32.12 6.52
C ILE A 105 -11.65 32.18 7.97
N LYS A 106 -12.83 32.76 8.21
CA LYS A 106 -13.51 32.74 9.50
C LYS A 106 -14.68 31.75 9.42
N ARG A 107 -14.73 30.78 10.34
CA ARG A 107 -15.83 29.82 10.43
C ARG A 107 -17.09 30.54 10.90
N VAL A 108 -18.19 30.41 10.16
CA VAL A 108 -19.55 30.73 10.62
C VAL A 108 -20.35 29.44 10.48
N ASP A 109 -21.03 29.05 11.56
CA ASP A 109 -21.76 27.79 11.62
C ASP A 109 -22.99 27.80 10.70
N GLY A 110 -23.15 26.71 9.92
CA GLY A 110 -24.32 26.45 9.08
C GLY A 110 -24.16 26.88 7.62
N CYS A 111 -24.18 25.89 6.72
CA CYS A 111 -24.19 25.97 5.25
C CYS A 111 -22.91 26.50 4.57
N VAL A 112 -22.28 25.64 3.74
CA VAL A 112 -21.23 26.06 2.79
C VAL A 112 -21.74 25.82 1.37
N GLU A 113 -22.27 26.87 0.75
CA GLU A 113 -22.17 27.04 -0.71
C GLU A 113 -20.96 27.95 -1.00
N PRO A 114 -20.10 27.63 -1.98
CA PRO A 114 -18.99 28.51 -2.33
C PRO A 114 -19.49 29.67 -3.20
N PHE A 115 -19.68 30.85 -2.60
CA PHE A 115 -19.80 32.11 -3.33
C PHE A 115 -18.40 32.63 -3.72
N ILE A 116 -18.15 32.77 -5.02
CA ILE A 116 -17.00 33.51 -5.56
C ILE A 116 -17.36 34.99 -5.60
N LEU A 117 -16.75 35.81 -4.74
CA LEU A 117 -16.77 37.26 -4.86
C LEU A 117 -15.97 37.67 -6.11
N ARG A 118 -16.66 38.08 -7.18
CA ARG A 118 -16.03 38.81 -8.30
C ARG A 118 -15.74 40.24 -7.88
N ALA A 119 -14.47 40.58 -7.70
CA ALA A 119 -14.03 41.98 -7.77
C ALA A 119 -13.75 42.34 -9.23
N GLY A 120 -14.44 43.36 -9.74
CA GLY A 120 -14.29 43.87 -11.09
C GLY A 120 -12.94 44.55 -11.34
N GLY A 121 -12.54 44.60 -12.61
CA GLY A 121 -11.34 45.32 -13.04
C GLY A 121 -10.90 44.95 -14.46
N VAL A 122 -11.54 45.60 -15.43
CA VAL A 122 -11.11 46.07 -16.77
C VAL A 122 -9.92 45.38 -17.47
N ALA A 123 -10.18 45.00 -18.73
CA ALA A 123 -9.24 44.51 -19.72
C ALA A 123 -8.11 45.51 -20.00
N ASP A 124 -6.90 44.99 -20.26
CA ASP A 124 -6.01 45.67 -21.19
C ASP A 124 -5.22 44.66 -22.03
N SER A 125 -5.16 44.98 -23.31
CA SER A 125 -4.64 44.22 -24.43
C SER A 125 -3.43 44.95 -24.99
N SER A 126 -2.24 44.37 -24.84
CA SER A 126 -1.06 44.70 -25.66
C SER A 126 -0.03 43.59 -25.46
N ALA A 127 0.17 42.76 -26.49
CA ALA A 127 1.24 42.93 -27.47
C ALA A 127 2.64 42.89 -26.84
N ASN A 128 3.34 41.76 -27.01
CA ASN A 128 4.69 41.82 -27.58
C ASN A 128 5.09 40.48 -28.21
N CYS A 129 5.05 40.52 -29.53
CA CYS A 129 5.62 39.58 -30.46
C CYS A 129 7.13 39.88 -30.56
N TRP A 130 7.98 38.86 -30.44
CA TRP A 130 9.34 38.90 -30.97
C TRP A 130 9.53 37.68 -31.87
N CYS A 131 9.74 37.99 -33.15
CA CYS A 131 9.99 37.11 -34.29
C CYS A 131 11.44 37.40 -34.74
N LEU A 132 12.35 36.42 -34.86
CA LEU A 132 12.85 35.75 -36.11
C LEU A 132 14.39 35.47 -35.96
N PRO A 133 15.12 34.76 -36.88
CA PRO A 133 14.72 33.78 -37.92
C PRO A 133 15.64 32.54 -38.14
N SER A 134 15.09 31.57 -38.89
CA SER A 134 15.72 30.71 -39.93
C SER A 134 16.57 29.46 -39.56
N ARG A 135 16.12 28.27 -39.97
CA ARG A 135 16.44 27.62 -41.27
C ARG A 135 15.61 26.34 -41.44
N ARG A 136 15.13 26.14 -42.67
CA ARG A 136 14.45 24.92 -43.15
C ARG A 136 15.51 23.90 -43.56
N GLU A 137 15.45 22.68 -43.03
CA GLU A 137 15.84 21.47 -43.76
C GLU A 137 14.84 20.34 -43.48
N ARG A 138 14.51 19.59 -44.54
CA ARG A 138 13.52 18.52 -44.58
C ARG A 138 14.20 17.20 -44.19
N GLY A 139 13.57 16.41 -43.31
CA GLY A 139 13.98 15.04 -43.06
C GLY A 139 13.08 14.34 -42.03
N CYS A 140 12.26 13.41 -42.52
CA CYS A 140 11.58 12.30 -41.83
C CYS A 140 11.61 12.27 -40.29
N VAL A 141 10.45 12.47 -39.64
CA VAL A 141 10.26 12.20 -38.20
C VAL A 141 9.08 11.25 -38.02
N ILE A 142 9.40 10.05 -37.53
CA ILE A 142 8.45 9.08 -36.98
C ILE A 142 7.68 9.78 -35.85
N ARG A 143 6.35 9.93 -36.00
CA ARG A 143 5.48 10.49 -34.97
C ARG A 143 5.45 9.54 -33.76
N ARG A 144 6.22 9.86 -32.72
CA ARG A 144 5.93 9.44 -31.35
C ARG A 144 4.73 10.26 -30.87
N THR A 145 3.59 9.62 -30.64
CA THR A 145 2.47 10.24 -29.93
C THR A 145 2.84 10.34 -28.46
N PRO A 146 2.96 11.52 -27.85
CA PRO A 146 3.09 11.63 -26.40
C PRO A 146 1.72 11.30 -25.78
N GLY A 147 1.70 10.48 -24.74
CA GLY A 147 0.50 10.22 -23.93
C GLY A 147 -0.15 11.54 -23.54
N ARG A 148 -1.36 11.77 -24.03
CA ARG A 148 -2.08 13.03 -23.84
C ARG A 148 -2.75 12.98 -22.48
N VAL A 149 -2.19 13.69 -21.49
CA VAL A 149 -2.94 14.06 -20.29
C VAL A 149 -4.00 15.06 -20.74
N LEU A 150 -5.21 14.57 -21.00
CA LEU A 150 -6.34 15.44 -21.29
C LEU A 150 -6.72 16.15 -19.99
N ARG A 151 -6.41 17.45 -19.88
CA ARG A 151 -7.21 18.34 -19.03
C ARG A 151 -8.58 18.41 -19.71
N GLY A 152 -9.60 17.86 -19.06
CA GLY A 152 -10.94 17.71 -19.62
C GLY A 152 -11.50 19.04 -20.13
N PRO A 153 -12.36 19.02 -21.17
CA PRO A 153 -13.02 20.23 -21.64
C PRO A 153 -14.00 20.76 -20.59
N ASN A 154 -14.16 22.08 -20.59
CA ASN A 154 -15.14 22.82 -19.80
C ASN A 154 -16.52 22.13 -19.78
N ARG A 155 -17.08 22.02 -18.57
CA ARG A 155 -18.48 21.71 -18.22
C ARG A 155 -19.37 21.44 -19.44
N VAL A 156 -19.57 20.15 -19.73
CA VAL A 156 -20.80 19.71 -20.39
C VAL A 156 -21.94 20.13 -19.45
N SER A 157 -22.85 20.96 -19.95
CA SER A 157 -24.06 21.34 -19.24
C SER A 157 -24.82 20.06 -18.88
N ALA A 158 -24.85 19.72 -17.60
CA ALA A 158 -25.66 18.64 -17.07
C ALA A 158 -27.13 18.97 -17.30
N GLY A 159 -27.71 18.40 -18.36
CA GLY A 159 -29.16 18.26 -18.46
C GLY A 159 -29.62 17.42 -17.28
N LYS A 160 -30.51 17.96 -16.45
CA LYS A 160 -31.26 17.19 -15.47
C LYS A 160 -32.23 16.29 -16.23
N GLY A 161 -31.87 15.01 -16.37
CA GLY A 161 -32.69 13.94 -16.93
C GLY A 161 -31.87 12.66 -17.08
N GLU A 162 -32.11 11.70 -16.18
CA GLU A 162 -32.11 10.24 -16.36
C GLU A 162 -31.09 9.62 -17.32
N TYR A 163 -30.13 8.84 -16.81
CA TYR A 163 -29.90 7.42 -17.17
C TYR A 163 -28.92 6.83 -16.14
N GLY A 164 -29.45 6.23 -15.07
CA GLY A 164 -28.64 5.35 -14.23
C GLY A 164 -28.29 4.09 -15.04
N MET A 165 -27.00 3.82 -15.23
CA MET A 165 -26.54 2.60 -15.89
C MET A 165 -26.73 1.36 -15.02
N ASN A 166 -26.90 0.21 -15.68
CA ASN A 166 -27.00 -1.11 -15.06
C ASN A 166 -25.63 -1.77 -15.05
N LEU A 167 -25.08 -1.98 -13.86
CA LEU A 167 -23.74 -2.52 -13.66
C LEU A 167 -23.82 -3.90 -13.00
N VAL A 168 -22.98 -4.83 -13.46
CA VAL A 168 -22.74 -6.10 -12.76
C VAL A 168 -21.34 -6.06 -12.16
N VAL A 169 -21.16 -6.51 -10.93
CA VAL A 169 -19.87 -6.57 -10.25
C VAL A 169 -19.63 -8.00 -9.75
N ALA A 170 -18.69 -8.70 -10.39
CA ALA A 170 -18.25 -10.03 -9.98
C ALA A 170 -17.16 -9.94 -8.90
N GLY A 171 -17.49 -10.41 -7.70
CA GLY A 171 -16.64 -10.43 -6.51
C GLY A 171 -17.11 -9.43 -5.44
N GLY A 172 -17.51 -9.94 -4.27
CA GLY A 172 -17.93 -9.20 -3.08
C GLY A 172 -16.80 -8.97 -2.07
N GLY A 173 -15.55 -8.91 -2.53
CA GLY A 173 -14.41 -8.47 -1.72
C GLY A 173 -14.37 -6.94 -1.56
N TYR A 174 -13.37 -6.41 -0.85
CA TYR A 174 -13.29 -4.97 -0.57
C TYR A 174 -13.27 -4.10 -1.84
N VAL A 175 -12.54 -4.51 -2.89
CA VAL A 175 -12.50 -3.80 -4.17
C VAL A 175 -13.87 -3.78 -4.84
N GLY A 176 -14.50 -4.95 -4.94
CA GLY A 176 -15.78 -5.10 -5.61
C GLY A 176 -16.89 -4.37 -4.88
N LEU A 177 -16.96 -4.47 -3.55
CA LEU A 177 -17.95 -3.76 -2.75
C LEU A 177 -17.74 -2.24 -2.74
N ALA A 178 -16.51 -1.75 -2.59
CA ALA A 178 -16.24 -0.32 -2.69
C ALA A 178 -16.62 0.23 -4.08
N THR A 179 -16.37 -0.55 -5.13
CA THR A 179 -16.79 -0.21 -6.50
C THR A 179 -18.31 -0.18 -6.64
N ALA A 180 -18.99 -1.23 -6.16
CA ALA A 180 -20.43 -1.38 -6.29
C ALA A 180 -21.19 -0.32 -5.49
N VAL A 181 -20.87 -0.15 -4.21
CA VAL A 181 -21.45 0.87 -3.34
C VAL A 181 -21.12 2.27 -3.85
N GLY A 182 -19.88 2.48 -4.30
CA GLY A 182 -19.44 3.74 -4.91
C GLY A 182 -20.34 4.14 -6.09
N PHE A 183 -20.51 3.26 -7.09
CA PHE A 183 -21.37 3.57 -8.23
C PHE A 183 -22.86 3.65 -7.87
N ALA A 184 -23.36 2.81 -6.95
CA ALA A 184 -24.75 2.89 -6.49
C ALA A 184 -25.07 4.27 -5.85
N ARG A 185 -24.13 4.82 -5.05
CA ARG A 185 -24.26 6.17 -4.46
C ARG A 185 -24.28 7.29 -5.50
N HIS A 186 -23.66 7.06 -6.65
CA HIS A 186 -23.65 8.01 -7.78
C HIS A 186 -24.82 7.76 -8.77
N GLY A 187 -25.84 7.00 -8.37
CA GLY A 187 -27.12 6.89 -9.08
C GLY A 187 -27.20 5.76 -10.10
N HIS A 188 -26.29 4.79 -10.06
CA HIS A 188 -26.31 3.60 -10.92
C HIS A 188 -27.03 2.43 -10.24
N GLN A 189 -27.60 1.53 -11.04
CA GLN A 189 -28.16 0.28 -10.54
C GLN A 189 -27.07 -0.79 -10.58
N VAL A 190 -26.81 -1.45 -9.44
CA VAL A 190 -25.67 -2.36 -9.32
C VAL A 190 -26.10 -3.74 -8.82
N GLN A 191 -25.68 -4.78 -9.54
CA GLN A 191 -25.84 -6.17 -9.14
C GLN A 191 -24.47 -6.75 -8.79
N VAL A 192 -24.26 -7.08 -7.52
CA VAL A 192 -23.05 -7.76 -7.04
C VAL A 192 -23.28 -9.26 -7.05
N VAL A 193 -22.32 -10.03 -7.54
CA VAL A 193 -22.33 -11.49 -7.43
C VAL A 193 -21.09 -11.98 -6.71
N ASP A 194 -21.29 -12.87 -5.74
CA ASP A 194 -20.20 -13.57 -5.06
C ASP A 194 -20.50 -15.06 -4.99
N ILE A 195 -19.48 -15.88 -5.26
CA ILE A 195 -19.59 -17.35 -5.27
C ILE A 195 -19.63 -17.95 -3.85
N ASP A 196 -19.23 -17.19 -2.84
CA ASP A 196 -19.33 -17.57 -1.44
C ASP A 196 -20.74 -17.22 -0.93
N PRO A 197 -21.61 -18.22 -0.66
CA PRO A 197 -22.99 -17.98 -0.29
C PRO A 197 -23.11 -17.34 1.10
N GLU A 198 -22.20 -17.62 2.02
CA GLU A 198 -22.21 -17.04 3.37
C GLU A 198 -21.85 -15.56 3.31
N ARG A 199 -20.80 -15.23 2.55
CA ARG A 199 -20.42 -13.84 2.30
C ARG A 199 -21.55 -13.09 1.59
N ALA A 200 -22.14 -13.67 0.55
CA ALA A 200 -23.25 -13.04 -0.16
C ALA A 200 -24.45 -12.78 0.75
N GLN A 201 -24.80 -13.73 1.62
CA GLN A 201 -25.90 -13.55 2.59
C GLN A 201 -25.62 -12.40 3.55
N ARG A 202 -24.42 -12.35 4.15
CA ARG A 202 -24.04 -11.23 5.04
C ARG A 202 -24.13 -9.88 4.35
N LEU A 203 -23.71 -9.81 3.09
CA LEU A 203 -23.78 -8.58 2.30
C LEU A 203 -25.23 -8.13 2.00
N ARG A 204 -26.15 -9.07 1.75
CA ARG A 204 -27.60 -8.76 1.63
C ARG A 204 -28.18 -8.18 2.92
N GLU A 205 -27.64 -8.58 4.07
CA GLU A 205 -28.04 -8.07 5.37
C GLU A 205 -27.36 -6.73 5.72
N GLY A 206 -26.54 -6.17 4.81
CA GLY A 206 -25.79 -4.94 5.04
C GLY A 206 -24.54 -5.12 5.90
N ALA A 207 -24.15 -6.36 6.22
CA ALA A 207 -23.02 -6.68 7.09
C ALA A 207 -21.73 -6.94 6.30
N LEU A 208 -20.66 -6.22 6.62
CA LEU A 208 -19.35 -6.42 5.99
C LEU A 208 -18.59 -7.62 6.59
N PRO A 209 -17.87 -8.40 5.76
CA PRO A 209 -16.99 -9.47 6.21
C PRO A 209 -15.57 -8.98 6.59
N PHE A 210 -15.32 -7.68 6.55
CA PHE A 210 -14.04 -7.04 6.87
C PHE A 210 -14.27 -5.64 7.46
N VAL A 211 -13.23 -5.07 8.09
CA VAL A 211 -13.28 -3.75 8.71
C VAL A 211 -13.09 -2.65 7.66
N GLU A 212 -14.15 -1.92 7.36
CA GLU A 212 -14.14 -0.75 6.46
C GLU A 212 -15.22 0.25 6.92
N PRO A 213 -14.91 1.14 7.89
CA PRO A 213 -15.92 1.92 8.60
C PRO A 213 -16.82 2.77 7.70
N SER A 214 -16.24 3.38 6.66
CA SER A 214 -16.99 4.22 5.70
C SER A 214 -17.91 3.42 4.78
N LEU A 215 -17.66 2.12 4.59
CA LEU A 215 -18.39 1.28 3.65
C LEU A 215 -19.62 0.60 4.28
N ALA A 216 -19.57 0.28 5.59
CA ALA A 216 -20.62 -0.51 6.25
C ALA A 216 -21.98 0.20 6.20
N GLU A 217 -21.99 1.49 6.55
CA GLU A 217 -23.21 2.29 6.56
C GLU A 217 -23.78 2.47 5.15
N GLU A 218 -22.92 2.74 4.17
CA GLU A 218 -23.32 2.96 2.78
C GLU A 218 -23.79 1.67 2.09
N LEU A 219 -23.20 0.51 2.43
CA LEU A 219 -23.71 -0.79 1.98
C LEU A 219 -25.14 -1.00 2.47
N THR A 220 -25.38 -0.77 3.77
CA THR A 220 -26.73 -0.93 4.35
C THR A 220 -27.74 -0.03 3.64
N ARG A 221 -27.39 1.24 3.41
CA ARG A 221 -28.28 2.19 2.72
C ARG A 221 -28.56 1.80 1.26
N THR A 222 -27.53 1.43 0.51
CA THR A 222 -27.67 1.10 -0.92
C THR A 222 -28.47 -0.20 -1.13
N VAL A 223 -28.26 -1.21 -0.29
CA VAL A 223 -29.07 -2.43 -0.29
C VAL A 223 -30.52 -2.14 0.09
N ALA A 224 -30.75 -1.39 1.18
CA ALA A 224 -32.11 -1.05 1.63
C ALA A 224 -32.90 -0.22 0.60
N SER A 225 -32.21 0.61 -0.18
CA SER A 225 -32.82 1.41 -1.26
C SER A 225 -33.12 0.61 -2.53
N GLY A 226 -32.59 -0.61 -2.66
CA GLY A 226 -32.66 -1.40 -3.89
C GLY A 226 -31.68 -0.99 -5.00
N ALA A 227 -30.87 0.07 -4.79
CA ALA A 227 -29.83 0.50 -5.73
C ALA A 227 -28.70 -0.53 -5.90
N LEU A 228 -28.51 -1.39 -4.89
CA LEU A 228 -27.54 -2.49 -4.92
C LEU A 228 -28.25 -3.80 -4.56
N THR A 229 -28.13 -4.80 -5.43
CA THR A 229 -28.63 -6.17 -5.19
C THR A 229 -27.45 -7.14 -5.11
N VAL A 230 -27.51 -8.13 -4.19
CA VAL A 230 -26.43 -9.11 -4.00
C VAL A 230 -26.90 -10.54 -4.28
N HIS A 231 -26.18 -11.23 -5.16
CA HIS A 231 -26.41 -12.60 -5.60
C HIS A 231 -25.35 -13.55 -5.01
N GLY A 232 -25.78 -14.73 -4.54
CA GLY A 232 -24.91 -15.77 -3.96
C GLY A 232 -24.59 -16.87 -4.95
N GLY A 233 -24.01 -16.48 -6.08
CA GLY A 233 -23.88 -17.28 -7.29
C GLY A 233 -24.45 -16.54 -8.50
N TYR A 234 -24.00 -16.93 -9.69
CA TYR A 234 -24.48 -16.32 -10.94
C TYR A 234 -25.91 -16.80 -11.24
N PRO A 235 -26.88 -15.89 -11.41
CA PRO A 235 -28.23 -16.24 -11.81
C PRO A 235 -28.26 -16.69 -13.28
N ASP A 236 -29.36 -17.28 -13.71
CA ASP A 236 -29.58 -17.65 -15.12
C ASP A 236 -29.49 -16.44 -16.05
N SER A 237 -29.94 -15.27 -15.58
CA SER A 237 -29.78 -13.99 -16.27
C SER A 237 -29.71 -12.82 -15.29
N PHE A 238 -28.76 -11.91 -15.52
CA PHE A 238 -28.74 -10.56 -14.94
C PHE A 238 -29.55 -9.55 -15.75
N GLY A 239 -30.11 -9.96 -16.90
CA GLY A 239 -30.63 -9.08 -17.92
C GLY A 239 -29.54 -8.38 -18.73
N PRO A 240 -29.88 -7.35 -19.51
CA PRO A 240 -28.90 -6.51 -20.20
C PRO A 240 -28.13 -5.65 -19.18
N ALA A 241 -26.79 -5.68 -19.27
CA ALA A 241 -25.92 -4.84 -18.46
C ALA A 241 -25.11 -3.89 -19.37
N ASP A 242 -24.92 -2.64 -18.91
CA ASP A 242 -24.09 -1.67 -19.62
C ASP A 242 -22.61 -2.05 -19.48
N LEU A 243 -22.18 -2.39 -18.25
CA LEU A 243 -20.81 -2.78 -17.93
C LEU A 243 -20.78 -3.89 -16.87
N ALA A 244 -19.90 -4.88 -17.04
CA ALA A 244 -19.66 -5.96 -16.10
C ALA A 244 -18.23 -5.89 -15.54
N PHE A 245 -18.10 -5.48 -14.28
CA PHE A 245 -16.82 -5.37 -13.57
C PHE A 245 -16.38 -6.73 -13.01
N VAL A 246 -15.11 -7.07 -13.24
CA VAL A 246 -14.47 -8.24 -12.64
C VAL A 246 -13.52 -7.76 -11.54
N CYS A 247 -13.89 -8.06 -10.30
CA CYS A 247 -13.26 -7.61 -9.06
C CYS A 247 -12.85 -8.79 -8.16
N VAL A 248 -12.61 -9.96 -8.74
CA VAL A 248 -12.16 -11.16 -8.02
C VAL A 248 -10.68 -11.08 -7.69
N ASP A 249 -10.25 -11.82 -6.69
CA ASP A 249 -8.84 -11.86 -6.30
C ASP A 249 -7.99 -12.63 -7.31
N THR A 250 -6.74 -12.19 -7.45
CA THR A 250 -5.71 -12.83 -8.26
C THR A 250 -4.59 -13.23 -7.33
N SER A 251 -4.70 -14.43 -6.75
CA SER A 251 -3.69 -14.95 -5.84
C SER A 251 -2.39 -15.24 -6.61
N PRO A 252 -1.22 -15.10 -5.98
CA PRO A 252 0.03 -15.45 -6.64
C PRO A 252 0.15 -16.96 -6.83
N THR A 253 0.71 -17.38 -7.96
CA THR A 253 1.16 -18.74 -8.24
C THR A 253 2.48 -19.04 -7.52
N GLU A 254 2.89 -20.31 -7.47
CA GLU A 254 4.21 -20.70 -6.94
C GLU A 254 5.38 -20.00 -7.66
N ALA A 255 5.22 -19.70 -8.96
CA ALA A 255 6.21 -18.97 -9.75
C ALA A 255 6.25 -17.46 -9.46
N GLY A 256 5.35 -16.97 -8.60
CA GLY A 256 5.19 -15.56 -8.24
C GLY A 256 4.36 -14.75 -9.23
N ASP A 257 3.76 -15.40 -10.23
CA ASP A 257 2.87 -14.77 -11.22
C ASP A 257 1.43 -14.64 -10.70
N LEU A 258 0.58 -13.83 -11.31
CA LEU A 258 -0.84 -13.72 -10.92
C LEU A 258 -1.69 -14.83 -11.58
N ASP A 259 -2.40 -15.60 -10.76
CA ASP A 259 -3.34 -16.59 -11.26
C ASP A 259 -4.58 -15.92 -11.88
N SER A 260 -4.81 -16.18 -13.17
CA SER A 260 -5.95 -15.68 -13.92
C SER A 260 -7.15 -16.64 -13.89
N SER A 261 -7.08 -17.80 -13.24
CA SER A 261 -8.14 -18.81 -13.23
C SER A 261 -9.49 -18.25 -12.78
N ARG A 262 -9.50 -17.45 -11.71
CA ARG A 262 -10.71 -16.81 -11.16
C ARG A 262 -11.28 -15.73 -12.09
N ILE A 263 -10.40 -15.00 -12.78
CA ILE A 263 -10.81 -14.00 -13.80
C ILE A 263 -11.50 -14.71 -14.95
N VAL A 264 -10.89 -15.80 -15.45
CA VAL A 264 -11.44 -16.60 -16.54
C VAL A 264 -12.80 -17.18 -16.15
N ALA A 265 -12.90 -17.80 -14.97
CA ALA A 265 -14.16 -18.36 -14.47
C ALA A 265 -15.25 -17.29 -14.34
N ALA A 266 -14.95 -16.14 -13.73
CA ALA A 266 -15.90 -15.04 -13.59
C ALA A 266 -16.37 -14.51 -14.94
N VAL A 267 -15.48 -14.38 -15.92
CA VAL A 267 -15.85 -13.93 -17.27
C VAL A 267 -16.70 -14.97 -18.00
N ASP A 268 -16.39 -16.26 -17.89
CA ASP A 268 -17.20 -17.33 -18.48
C ASP A 268 -18.62 -17.34 -17.88
N ASP A 269 -18.73 -17.15 -16.57
CA ASP A 269 -20.03 -17.03 -15.88
C ASP A 269 -20.80 -15.79 -16.32
N LEU A 270 -20.14 -14.63 -16.43
CA LEU A 270 -20.74 -13.40 -16.97
C LEU A 270 -21.18 -13.56 -18.43
N ALA A 271 -20.39 -14.28 -19.25
CA ALA A 271 -20.73 -14.53 -20.64
C ALA A 271 -22.02 -15.34 -20.82
N ARG A 272 -22.33 -16.22 -19.85
CA ARG A 272 -23.58 -17.00 -19.79
C ARG A 272 -24.76 -16.21 -19.23
N SER A 273 -24.52 -15.37 -18.23
CA SER A 273 -25.57 -14.73 -17.42
C SER A 273 -25.91 -13.29 -17.83
N VAL A 274 -25.06 -12.61 -18.59
CA VAL A 274 -25.35 -11.25 -19.11
C VAL A 274 -25.87 -11.34 -20.53
N GLU A 275 -27.03 -10.73 -20.77
CA GLU A 275 -27.69 -10.70 -22.08
C GLU A 275 -27.05 -9.65 -23.02
N GLY A 276 -27.18 -9.86 -24.34
CA GLY A 276 -26.78 -8.86 -25.33
C GLY A 276 -25.25 -8.75 -25.50
N TYR A 277 -24.72 -7.56 -25.78
CA TYR A 277 -23.28 -7.37 -26.00
C TYR A 277 -22.53 -7.23 -24.66
N LEU A 278 -21.51 -8.06 -24.42
CA LEU A 278 -20.81 -8.09 -23.12
C LEU A 278 -19.66 -7.07 -23.08
N ARG A 279 -19.72 -6.11 -22.15
CA ARG A 279 -18.65 -5.15 -21.91
C ARG A 279 -17.97 -5.45 -20.58
N VAL A 280 -16.86 -6.18 -20.62
CA VAL A 280 -16.11 -6.58 -19.43
C VAL A 280 -15.16 -5.45 -19.01
N VAL A 281 -15.13 -5.14 -17.71
CA VAL A 281 -14.16 -4.22 -17.11
C VAL A 281 -13.35 -4.98 -16.06
N ILE A 282 -12.11 -5.34 -16.41
CA ILE A 282 -11.18 -5.95 -15.46
C ILE A 282 -10.69 -4.87 -14.50
N ARG A 283 -11.05 -5.02 -13.22
CA ARG A 283 -10.64 -4.14 -12.12
C ARG A 283 -9.64 -4.81 -11.19
N SER A 284 -9.70 -6.14 -11.11
CA SER A 284 -8.68 -6.98 -10.50
C SER A 284 -7.29 -6.66 -11.05
N THR A 285 -6.26 -6.69 -10.19
CA THR A 285 -4.87 -6.65 -10.63
C THR A 285 -4.57 -7.89 -11.47
N VAL A 286 -4.12 -7.72 -12.70
CA VAL A 286 -3.77 -8.80 -13.63
C VAL A 286 -2.43 -8.50 -14.32
N ASN A 287 -1.87 -9.49 -15.00
CA ASN A 287 -0.66 -9.30 -15.78
C ASN A 287 -0.95 -8.59 -17.11
N PRO A 288 0.03 -7.85 -17.66
CA PRO A 288 -0.11 -7.28 -19.00
C PRO A 288 -0.41 -8.36 -20.05
N GLY A 289 -1.49 -8.17 -20.80
CA GLY A 289 -2.00 -9.09 -21.81
C GLY A 289 -3.22 -9.91 -21.38
N THR A 290 -3.64 -9.86 -20.11
CA THR A 290 -4.80 -10.62 -19.63
C THR A 290 -6.10 -10.19 -20.31
N ALA A 291 -6.35 -8.89 -20.48
CA ALA A 291 -7.53 -8.41 -21.18
C ALA A 291 -7.63 -8.95 -22.61
N ARG A 292 -6.50 -8.99 -23.33
CA ARG A 292 -6.41 -9.55 -24.68
C ARG A 292 -6.70 -11.05 -24.67
N MET A 293 -6.13 -11.79 -23.73
CA MET A 293 -6.39 -13.23 -23.57
C MET A 293 -7.88 -13.51 -23.33
N ILE A 294 -8.54 -12.70 -22.50
CA ILE A 294 -9.97 -12.80 -22.23
C ILE A 294 -10.80 -12.47 -23.48
N GLU A 295 -10.44 -11.44 -24.22
CA GLU A 295 -11.14 -11.06 -25.46
C GLU A 295 -11.01 -12.15 -26.53
N GLU A 296 -9.82 -12.73 -26.69
CA GLU A 296 -9.58 -13.87 -27.59
C GLU A 296 -10.39 -15.11 -27.18
N ARG A 297 -10.51 -15.38 -25.87
CA ARG A 297 -11.35 -16.46 -25.34
C ARG A 297 -12.83 -16.24 -25.65
N LEU A 298 -13.36 -15.04 -25.37
CA LEU A 298 -14.77 -14.72 -25.63
C LEU A 298 -15.09 -14.83 -27.13
N ARG A 299 -14.17 -14.36 -27.99
CA ARG A 299 -14.28 -14.51 -29.45
C ARG A 299 -14.29 -15.98 -29.89
N ALA A 300 -13.47 -16.84 -29.28
CA ALA A 300 -13.45 -18.27 -29.57
C ALA A 300 -14.75 -19.00 -29.15
N HIS A 301 -15.46 -18.46 -28.17
CA HIS A 301 -16.81 -18.90 -27.78
C HIS A 301 -17.94 -18.18 -28.53
N GLU A 302 -17.60 -17.47 -29.63
CA GLU A 302 -18.56 -16.71 -30.46
C GLU A 302 -19.40 -15.70 -29.65
N ARG A 303 -18.88 -15.25 -28.49
CA ARG A 303 -19.55 -14.27 -27.62
C ARG A 303 -19.18 -12.86 -28.08
N PRO A 304 -20.14 -12.03 -28.51
CA PRO A 304 -19.89 -10.63 -28.84
C PRO A 304 -19.50 -9.86 -27.56
N ALA A 305 -18.26 -9.37 -27.51
CA ALA A 305 -17.76 -8.70 -26.32
C ALA A 305 -16.61 -7.73 -26.62
N THR A 306 -16.38 -6.81 -25.67
CA THR A 306 -15.18 -5.99 -25.56
C THR A 306 -14.65 -6.07 -24.13
N VAL A 307 -13.33 -5.95 -23.97
CA VAL A 307 -12.67 -6.04 -22.67
C VAL A 307 -11.87 -4.77 -22.42
N MET A 308 -12.18 -4.13 -21.30
CA MET A 308 -11.52 -2.94 -20.80
C MET A 308 -10.82 -3.24 -19.48
N VAL A 309 -9.89 -2.38 -19.10
CA VAL A 309 -9.14 -2.45 -17.86
C VAL A 309 -9.33 -1.14 -17.12
N ASN A 310 -9.78 -1.22 -15.87
CA ASN A 310 -9.89 -0.07 -15.00
C ASN A 310 -9.27 -0.44 -13.65
N PRO A 311 -7.94 -0.31 -13.52
CA PRO A 311 -7.26 -0.75 -12.32
C PRO A 311 -7.71 0.05 -11.10
N GLU A 312 -7.76 -0.64 -9.96
CA GLU A 312 -8.05 -0.02 -8.67
C GLU A 312 -6.76 0.48 -7.98
N PHE A 313 -6.89 1.50 -7.13
CA PHE A 313 -5.79 1.99 -6.28
C PHE A 313 -6.29 2.31 -4.87
N LEU A 314 -7.21 1.49 -4.40
CA LEU A 314 -7.89 1.67 -3.12
C LEU A 314 -6.99 1.14 -2.00
N ARG A 315 -7.10 1.73 -0.81
CA ARG A 315 -6.44 1.22 0.39
C ARG A 315 -7.50 0.65 1.33
N GLU A 316 -7.24 -0.55 1.85
CA GLU A 316 -8.06 -1.13 2.93
C GLU A 316 -8.18 -0.10 4.08
N GLY A 317 -9.35 0.09 4.66
CA GLY A 317 -9.65 1.08 5.72
C GLY A 317 -10.08 2.47 5.20
N THR A 318 -9.79 2.81 3.95
CA THR A 318 -10.24 4.06 3.30
C THR A 318 -10.79 3.84 1.89
N ALA A 319 -11.26 2.64 1.56
CA ALA A 319 -11.54 2.22 0.19
C ALA A 319 -12.62 3.08 -0.48
N LEU A 320 -13.70 3.42 0.23
CA LEU A 320 -14.77 4.25 -0.32
C LEU A 320 -14.33 5.71 -0.48
N LEU A 321 -13.52 6.23 0.43
CA LEU A 321 -12.92 7.57 0.31
C LEU A 321 -11.97 7.65 -0.89
N ASP A 322 -11.13 6.63 -1.09
CA ASP A 322 -10.22 6.54 -2.23
C ASP A 322 -10.99 6.39 -3.56
N PHE A 323 -12.20 5.81 -3.54
CA PHE A 323 -13.08 5.74 -4.70
C PHE A 323 -13.67 7.11 -5.07
N ASP A 324 -14.15 7.87 -4.07
CA ASP A 324 -14.76 9.19 -4.29
C ASP A 324 -13.70 10.27 -4.62
N PHE A 325 -12.53 10.19 -4.00
CA PHE A 325 -11.46 11.17 -4.12
C PHE A 325 -10.14 10.55 -4.61
N PRO A 326 -10.11 9.93 -5.79
CA PRO A 326 -8.91 9.28 -6.28
C PRO A 326 -7.87 10.33 -6.68
N SER A 327 -6.58 10.00 -6.51
CA SER A 327 -5.49 10.85 -7.02
C SER A 327 -5.46 10.91 -8.56
N ARG A 328 -5.96 9.85 -9.20
CA ARG A 328 -6.17 9.69 -10.65
C ARG A 328 -7.01 8.46 -10.92
N ARG A 329 -7.56 8.39 -12.12
CA ARG A 329 -8.28 7.24 -12.67
C ARG A 329 -7.57 6.75 -13.93
N VAL A 330 -7.55 5.45 -14.15
CA VAL A 330 -6.93 4.84 -15.33
C VAL A 330 -7.97 3.98 -16.02
N VAL A 331 -8.13 4.16 -17.33
CA VAL A 331 -9.02 3.38 -18.17
C VAL A 331 -8.25 2.93 -19.42
N GLY A 332 -8.22 1.63 -19.65
CA GLY A 332 -7.50 0.96 -20.72
C GLY A 332 -8.43 0.16 -21.63
N GLY A 333 -8.27 0.25 -22.95
CA GLY A 333 -9.04 -0.55 -23.91
C GLY A 333 -8.81 -0.13 -25.36
N CYS A 334 -9.46 -0.81 -26.29
CA CYS A 334 -9.36 -0.51 -27.73
C CYS A 334 -10.69 0.00 -28.34
N ASP A 335 -11.83 -0.29 -27.70
CA ASP A 335 -13.16 0.18 -28.13
C ASP A 335 -13.43 1.60 -27.61
N ALA A 336 -13.57 2.54 -28.54
CA ALA A 336 -13.72 3.95 -28.19
C ALA A 336 -15.05 4.25 -27.47
N GLU A 337 -16.14 3.61 -27.90
CA GLU A 337 -17.49 3.83 -27.36
C GLU A 337 -17.62 3.23 -25.96
N ALA A 338 -17.12 2.00 -25.79
CA ALA A 338 -17.10 1.34 -24.48
C ALA A 338 -16.23 2.13 -23.47
N LEU A 339 -15.10 2.68 -23.92
CA LEU A 339 -14.26 3.54 -23.08
C LEU A 339 -14.97 4.84 -22.69
N ASP A 340 -15.74 5.46 -23.60
CA ASP A 340 -16.49 6.68 -23.29
C ASP A 340 -17.59 6.42 -22.25
N MET A 341 -18.29 5.28 -22.36
CA MET A 341 -19.26 4.80 -21.37
C MET A 341 -18.60 4.53 -20.00
N LEU A 342 -17.44 3.87 -19.97
CA LEU A 342 -16.70 3.65 -18.73
C LEU A 342 -16.16 4.96 -18.14
N CYS A 343 -15.81 5.95 -18.97
CA CYS A 343 -15.41 7.27 -18.49
C CYS A 343 -16.58 8.08 -17.94
N SER A 344 -17.81 7.93 -18.47
CA SER A 344 -18.98 8.68 -18.00
C SER A 344 -19.41 8.27 -16.59
N LEU A 345 -19.17 7.01 -16.19
CA LEU A 345 -19.34 6.55 -14.79
C LEU A 345 -18.60 7.42 -13.77
N TYR A 346 -17.52 8.09 -14.22
CA TYR A 346 -16.64 8.86 -13.38
C TYR A 346 -16.92 10.37 -13.43
N ALA A 347 -18.04 10.81 -14.01
CA ALA A 347 -18.40 12.23 -14.14
C ALA A 347 -18.51 12.96 -12.79
N PHE A 348 -18.67 12.24 -11.67
CA PHE A 348 -18.73 12.80 -10.32
C PHE A 348 -17.40 13.33 -9.76
N SER A 349 -16.26 13.01 -10.39
CA SER A 349 -14.94 13.34 -9.85
C SER A 349 -14.08 14.14 -10.85
N ASP A 350 -13.38 15.15 -10.33
CA ASP A 350 -12.46 16.02 -11.07
C ASP A 350 -11.03 15.45 -11.17
N ALA A 351 -10.78 14.26 -10.62
CA ALA A 351 -9.46 13.65 -10.63
C ALA A 351 -8.94 13.43 -12.05
N PRO A 352 -7.63 13.55 -12.32
CA PRO A 352 -7.08 13.25 -13.64
C PRO A 352 -7.52 11.86 -14.15
N LEU A 353 -7.99 11.78 -15.39
CA LEU A 353 -8.35 10.53 -16.06
C LEU A 353 -7.32 10.22 -17.15
N ILE A 354 -6.67 9.07 -17.03
CA ILE A 354 -5.68 8.56 -17.98
C ILE A 354 -6.35 7.50 -18.84
N ARG A 355 -6.55 7.82 -20.12
CA ARG A 355 -7.06 6.88 -21.13
C ARG A 355 -5.91 6.30 -21.93
N THR A 356 -5.84 4.98 -22.06
CA THR A 356 -4.75 4.26 -22.72
C THR A 356 -5.23 2.92 -23.30
N ASP A 357 -4.35 2.10 -23.88
CA ASP A 357 -4.65 0.71 -24.22
C ASP A 357 -4.67 -0.20 -22.97
N ALA A 358 -5.27 -1.38 -23.11
CA ALA A 358 -5.46 -2.33 -22.00
C ALA A 358 -4.13 -2.79 -21.37
N ALA A 359 -3.15 -3.19 -22.18
CA ALA A 359 -1.86 -3.70 -21.68
C ALA A 359 -1.09 -2.63 -20.89
N THR A 360 -1.14 -1.37 -21.36
CA THR A 360 -0.56 -0.25 -20.62
C THR A 360 -1.29 -0.01 -19.29
N ALA A 361 -2.63 -0.08 -19.24
CA ALA A 361 -3.38 0.07 -18.00
C ALA A 361 -3.07 -1.05 -16.97
N GLU A 362 -2.95 -2.30 -17.42
CA GLU A 362 -2.55 -3.45 -16.60
C GLU A 362 -1.14 -3.21 -16.00
N LEU A 363 -0.19 -2.79 -16.84
CA LEU A 363 1.18 -2.52 -16.40
C LEU A 363 1.27 -1.32 -15.44
N ILE A 364 0.47 -0.27 -15.62
CA ILE A 364 0.45 0.89 -14.71
C ILE A 364 0.18 0.45 -13.28
N LYS A 365 -0.75 -0.50 -13.06
CA LYS A 365 -1.06 -0.99 -11.72
C LYS A 365 0.14 -1.66 -11.06
N LEU A 366 0.76 -2.62 -11.75
CA LEU A 366 1.94 -3.33 -11.24
C LEU A 366 3.11 -2.37 -11.01
N ALA A 367 3.35 -1.46 -11.95
CA ALA A 367 4.44 -0.49 -11.85
C ALA A 367 4.27 0.47 -10.66
N VAL A 368 3.05 0.93 -10.38
CA VAL A 368 2.77 1.77 -9.20
C VAL A 368 3.12 1.01 -7.93
N ASN A 369 2.56 -0.18 -7.73
CA ASN A 369 2.77 -0.92 -6.49
C ASN A 369 4.23 -1.38 -6.31
N ALA A 370 4.90 -1.81 -7.38
CA ALA A 370 6.32 -2.12 -7.34
C ALA A 370 7.18 -0.88 -7.01
N SER A 371 6.81 0.30 -7.51
CA SER A 371 7.53 1.55 -7.17
C SER A 371 7.36 1.92 -5.69
N LEU A 372 6.18 1.72 -5.11
CA LEU A 372 5.95 1.91 -3.68
C LEU A 372 6.81 0.93 -2.85
N ALA A 373 6.90 -0.33 -3.27
CA ALA A 373 7.76 -1.33 -2.64
C ALA A 373 9.25 -0.94 -2.70
N VAL A 374 9.72 -0.46 -3.85
CA VAL A 374 11.10 0.06 -4.01
C VAL A 374 11.37 1.20 -3.05
N ARG A 375 10.42 2.14 -2.87
CA ARG A 375 10.60 3.28 -1.94
C ARG A 375 10.76 2.83 -0.49
N VAL A 376 9.98 1.84 -0.04
CA VAL A 376 10.11 1.29 1.31
C VAL A 376 11.47 0.60 1.48
N SER A 377 11.88 -0.23 0.53
CA SER A 377 13.20 -0.88 0.58
C SER A 377 14.36 0.12 0.54
N MET A 378 14.26 1.17 -0.28
CA MET A 378 15.22 2.27 -0.31
C MET A 378 15.31 2.97 1.05
N ALA A 379 14.17 3.27 1.68
CA ALA A 379 14.16 3.87 3.01
C ALA A 379 14.83 2.95 4.06
N ASN A 380 14.60 1.63 3.98
CA ASN A 380 15.27 0.65 4.83
C ASN A 380 16.79 0.62 4.64
N GLU A 381 17.27 0.59 3.40
CA GLU A 381 18.71 0.62 3.11
C GLU A 381 19.38 1.90 3.62
N ILE A 382 18.72 3.06 3.42
CA ILE A 382 19.18 4.34 3.98
C ILE A 382 19.22 4.28 5.50
N ALA A 383 18.24 3.63 6.15
CA ALA A 383 18.23 3.45 7.60
C ALA A 383 19.42 2.61 8.09
N TYR A 384 19.74 1.52 7.41
CA TYR A 384 20.88 0.67 7.78
C TYR A 384 22.22 1.40 7.62
N LEU A 385 22.34 2.23 6.58
CA LEU A 385 23.50 3.08 6.38
C LEU A 385 23.59 4.17 7.47
N ALA A 386 22.46 4.79 7.82
CA ALA A 386 22.39 5.78 8.88
C ALA A 386 22.84 5.20 10.23
N ASP A 387 22.38 3.99 10.58
CA ASP A 387 22.82 3.27 11.79
C ASP A 387 24.34 3.07 11.80
N SER A 388 24.90 2.67 10.66
CA SER A 388 26.35 2.39 10.53
C SER A 388 27.19 3.68 10.58
N ALA A 389 26.64 4.79 10.10
CA ALA A 389 27.28 6.09 10.11
C ALA A 389 27.04 6.89 11.42
N GLY A 390 26.20 6.39 12.33
CA GLY A 390 25.77 7.13 13.52
C GLY A 390 24.87 8.34 13.21
N ALA A 391 24.16 8.32 12.08
CA ALA A 391 23.26 9.38 11.65
C ALA A 391 21.81 9.11 12.10
N ASP A 392 21.03 10.18 12.32
CA ASP A 392 19.61 10.06 12.58
C ASP A 392 18.81 9.86 11.29
N VAL A 393 18.31 8.64 11.07
CA VAL A 393 17.52 8.30 9.88
C VAL A 393 16.28 9.19 9.73
N LYS A 394 15.65 9.65 10.83
CA LYS A 394 14.44 10.49 10.73
C LYS A 394 14.78 11.82 10.07
N SER A 395 15.87 12.45 10.50
CA SER A 395 16.41 13.66 9.87
C SER A 395 16.86 13.43 8.43
N VAL A 396 17.52 12.30 8.14
CA VAL A 396 17.96 11.95 6.78
C VAL A 396 16.76 11.82 5.83
N LEU A 397 15.75 11.03 6.19
CA LEU A 397 14.60 10.78 5.34
C LEU A 397 13.68 12.01 5.22
N ALA A 398 13.58 12.83 6.27
CA ALA A 398 12.93 14.13 6.19
C ALA A 398 13.64 15.06 5.19
N GLY A 399 14.98 15.07 5.18
CA GLY A 399 15.77 15.82 4.19
C GLY A 399 15.57 15.30 2.76
N VAL A 400 15.53 13.98 2.57
CA VAL A 400 15.30 13.33 1.27
C VAL A 400 13.91 13.63 0.74
N GLY A 401 12.85 13.40 1.52
CA GLY A 401 11.48 13.55 1.06
C GLY A 401 10.96 14.99 1.04
N ALA A 402 11.68 15.95 1.64
CA ALA A 402 11.43 17.38 1.45
C ALA A 402 11.68 17.83 -0.01
N ASP A 403 12.47 17.08 -0.79
CA ASP A 403 12.58 17.30 -2.22
C ASP A 403 11.27 16.87 -2.92
N PRO A 404 10.54 17.79 -3.58
CA PRO A 404 9.25 17.48 -4.19
C PRO A 404 9.35 16.49 -5.37
N ARG A 405 10.54 16.23 -5.91
CA ARG A 405 10.77 15.21 -6.94
C ARG A 405 10.73 13.80 -6.34
N ILE A 406 10.94 13.67 -5.03
CA ILE A 406 10.93 12.42 -4.29
C ILE A 406 9.65 12.31 -3.44
N GLY A 407 9.32 13.35 -2.68
CA GLY A 407 8.18 13.38 -1.75
C GLY A 407 8.37 12.47 -0.52
N MET A 408 7.53 12.66 0.50
CA MET A 408 7.62 11.94 1.79
C MET A 408 6.90 10.58 1.82
N ASP A 409 5.94 10.35 0.94
CA ASP A 409 5.10 9.15 1.01
C ASP A 409 5.93 7.87 0.82
N TYR A 410 5.64 6.82 1.60
CA TYR A 410 6.38 5.54 1.56
C TYR A 410 7.90 5.66 1.86
N LEU A 411 8.34 6.70 2.57
CA LEU A 411 9.70 6.83 3.13
C LEU A 411 9.75 6.56 4.65
N SER A 412 9.04 5.52 5.09
CA SER A 412 9.02 5.10 6.49
C SER A 412 9.71 3.75 6.62
N PRO A 413 10.94 3.71 7.15
CA PRO A 413 11.68 2.46 7.30
C PRO A 413 11.15 1.65 8.49
N GLY A 414 11.31 0.33 8.44
CA GLY A 414 10.79 -0.60 9.44
C GLY A 414 11.10 -2.05 9.07
N LEU A 415 10.22 -2.96 9.48
CA LEU A 415 10.33 -4.41 9.21
C LEU A 415 10.12 -4.77 7.73
N GLY A 416 9.98 -3.77 6.86
CA GLY A 416 9.66 -3.92 5.45
C GLY A 416 8.17 -3.77 5.17
N PHE A 417 7.79 -3.98 3.90
CA PHE A 417 6.41 -3.96 3.46
C PHE A 417 5.79 -5.37 3.48
N GLY A 418 4.52 -5.45 3.84
CA GLY A 418 3.69 -6.66 3.81
C GLY A 418 2.35 -6.41 3.12
N GLY A 419 1.33 -7.17 3.53
CA GLY A 419 -0.04 -7.01 3.06
C GLY A 419 -0.37 -7.76 1.77
N SER A 420 -1.63 -7.66 1.35
CA SER A 420 -2.19 -8.37 0.20
C SER A 420 -1.66 -7.89 -1.17
N CYS A 421 -1.15 -6.65 -1.24
CA CYS A 421 -0.88 -5.99 -2.52
C CYS A 421 0.62 -5.88 -2.85
N LEU A 422 1.44 -5.22 -2.03
CA LEU A 422 2.82 -4.88 -2.43
C LEU A 422 3.71 -6.10 -2.70
N PRO A 423 3.81 -7.11 -1.81
CA PRO A 423 4.62 -8.30 -2.09
C PRO A 423 4.14 -9.06 -3.33
N LYS A 424 2.81 -9.19 -3.47
CA LYS A 424 2.18 -9.89 -4.58
C LYS A 424 2.49 -9.20 -5.91
N ASP A 425 2.22 -7.91 -6.01
CA ASP A 425 2.33 -7.17 -7.26
C ASP A 425 3.80 -6.92 -7.66
N LEU A 426 4.72 -6.78 -6.68
CA LEU A 426 6.16 -6.77 -6.94
C LEU A 426 6.61 -8.11 -7.55
N ASN A 427 6.18 -9.23 -6.98
CA ASN A 427 6.52 -10.55 -7.49
C ASN A 427 5.92 -10.81 -8.87
N ALA A 428 4.67 -10.38 -9.10
CA ALA A 428 4.01 -10.44 -10.40
C ALA A 428 4.77 -9.64 -11.47
N LEU A 429 5.21 -8.41 -11.14
CA LEU A 429 6.01 -7.61 -12.05
C LEU A 429 7.35 -8.29 -12.38
N ARG A 430 8.02 -8.89 -11.38
CA ARG A 430 9.26 -9.64 -11.58
C ARG A 430 9.04 -10.90 -12.42
N ALA A 431 7.93 -11.61 -12.22
CA ALA A 431 7.55 -12.76 -13.03
C ALA A 431 7.28 -12.35 -14.49
N THR A 432 6.51 -11.27 -14.69
CA THR A 432 6.28 -10.65 -16.00
C THR A 432 7.59 -10.26 -16.68
N SER A 433 8.53 -9.66 -15.94
CA SER A 433 9.85 -9.29 -16.43
C SER A 433 10.63 -10.51 -16.94
N ARG A 434 10.63 -11.61 -16.18
CA ARG A 434 11.25 -12.88 -16.60
C ARG A 434 10.58 -13.47 -17.84
N ALA A 435 9.25 -13.46 -17.90
CA ALA A 435 8.49 -13.97 -19.04
C ALA A 435 8.81 -13.21 -20.35
N PHE A 436 9.08 -11.90 -20.26
CA PHE A 436 9.49 -11.07 -21.40
C PHE A 436 11.00 -11.01 -21.62
N GLY A 437 11.82 -11.71 -20.82
CA GLY A 437 13.28 -11.69 -20.93
C GLY A 437 13.90 -10.33 -20.59
N VAL A 438 13.23 -9.52 -19.76
CA VAL A 438 13.72 -8.21 -19.32
C VAL A 438 14.33 -8.34 -17.92
N PRO A 439 15.58 -7.89 -17.68
CA PRO A 439 16.16 -7.86 -16.35
C PRO A 439 15.44 -6.86 -15.42
N SER A 440 15.19 -7.27 -14.17
CA SER A 440 14.45 -6.48 -13.16
C SER A 440 15.27 -6.11 -11.91
N ALA A 441 16.58 -5.84 -12.08
CA ALA A 441 17.53 -5.73 -10.96
C ALA A 441 17.09 -4.79 -9.82
N LEU A 442 16.44 -3.66 -10.14
CA LEU A 442 15.90 -2.74 -9.13
C LEU A 442 14.80 -3.39 -8.28
N PHE A 443 13.86 -4.10 -8.92
CA PHE A 443 12.76 -4.78 -8.25
C PHE A 443 13.22 -6.04 -7.51
N ASP A 444 14.23 -6.73 -8.03
CA ASP A 444 14.90 -7.83 -7.34
C ASP A 444 15.61 -7.35 -6.07
N GLY A 445 16.34 -6.22 -6.16
CA GLY A 445 16.95 -5.57 -5.00
C GLY A 445 15.91 -5.20 -3.94
N ALA A 446 14.80 -4.57 -4.35
CA ALA A 446 13.73 -4.22 -3.42
C ALA A 446 13.13 -5.45 -2.70
N ALA A 447 12.92 -6.55 -3.42
CA ALA A 447 12.42 -7.80 -2.83
C ALA A 447 13.42 -8.42 -1.84
N ASN A 448 14.71 -8.43 -2.20
CA ASN A 448 15.78 -8.95 -1.36
C ASN A 448 15.92 -8.15 -0.06
N THR A 449 15.94 -6.81 -0.15
CA THR A 449 16.00 -5.91 1.00
C THR A 449 14.82 -6.11 1.93
N ASN A 450 13.62 -6.31 1.39
CA ASN A 450 12.42 -6.59 2.17
C ASN A 450 12.51 -7.95 2.92
N GLY A 451 13.14 -8.96 2.32
CA GLY A 451 13.40 -10.25 2.96
C GLY A 451 14.46 -10.17 4.06
N ALA A 452 15.57 -9.50 3.77
CA ALA A 452 16.71 -9.35 4.68
C ALA A 452 16.38 -8.53 5.94
N ALA A 453 15.32 -7.71 5.92
CA ALA A 453 14.86 -6.96 7.09
C ALA A 453 14.56 -7.87 8.28
N ILE A 454 13.96 -9.06 8.04
CA ILE A 454 13.66 -10.05 9.07
C ILE A 454 14.95 -10.61 9.68
N GLU A 455 15.87 -11.05 8.82
CA GLU A 455 17.16 -11.63 9.23
C GLU A 455 17.97 -10.64 10.08
N ARG A 456 17.93 -9.36 9.74
CA ARG A 456 18.57 -8.30 10.54
C ARG A 456 18.00 -8.21 11.95
N VAL A 457 16.68 -8.22 12.09
CA VAL A 457 16.02 -8.16 13.41
C VAL A 457 16.32 -9.42 14.22
N VAL A 458 16.21 -10.60 13.62
CA VAL A 458 16.56 -11.87 14.28
C VAL A 458 18.01 -11.87 14.75
N GLY A 459 18.97 -11.51 13.88
CA GLY A 459 20.38 -11.49 14.23
C GLY A 459 20.71 -10.51 15.37
N ARG A 460 20.07 -9.33 15.39
CA ARG A 460 20.23 -8.38 16.49
C ARG A 460 19.64 -8.90 17.80
N THR A 461 18.46 -9.51 17.76
CA THR A 461 17.82 -10.13 18.92
C THR A 461 18.71 -11.23 19.50
N LEU A 462 19.26 -12.12 18.66
CA LEU A 462 20.16 -13.18 19.10
C LEU A 462 21.43 -12.61 19.77
N GLY A 463 22.00 -11.53 19.23
CA GLY A 463 23.16 -10.88 19.83
C GLY A 463 22.88 -10.26 21.21
N LEU A 464 21.66 -9.76 21.46
CA LEU A 464 21.26 -9.25 22.78
C LEU A 464 20.99 -10.36 23.81
N LEU A 465 20.64 -11.55 23.33
CA LEU A 465 20.38 -12.74 24.12
C LEU A 465 21.61 -13.62 24.32
N ASP A 466 22.76 -13.26 23.74
CA ASP A 466 23.98 -14.04 23.89
C ASP A 466 24.44 -14.05 25.35
N GLY A 467 24.75 -15.23 25.87
CA GLY A 467 25.10 -15.45 27.27
C GLY A 467 23.96 -15.29 28.29
N ARG A 468 22.71 -15.08 27.87
CA ARG A 468 21.56 -15.01 28.80
C ARG A 468 21.06 -16.40 29.17
N GLU A 469 20.68 -16.55 30.44
CA GLU A 469 20.08 -17.78 30.99
C GLU A 469 18.68 -18.02 30.41
N THR A 470 17.90 -16.95 30.26
CA THR A 470 16.58 -16.94 29.62
C THR A 470 16.66 -16.33 28.23
N ARG A 471 15.81 -16.81 27.31
CA ARG A 471 15.75 -16.36 25.91
C ARG A 471 14.30 -16.08 25.51
N ARG A 472 13.61 -15.28 26.33
CA ARG A 472 12.19 -14.93 26.15
C ARG A 472 12.07 -13.66 25.30
N VAL A 473 11.34 -13.75 24.19
CA VAL A 473 11.14 -12.65 23.24
C VAL A 473 9.66 -12.42 23.02
N CYS A 474 9.22 -11.16 23.12
CA CYS A 474 7.86 -10.78 22.77
C CYS A 474 7.84 -10.00 21.45
N VAL A 475 6.95 -10.36 20.52
CA VAL A 475 6.67 -9.56 19.31
C VAL A 475 5.34 -8.82 19.50
N VAL A 476 5.40 -7.48 19.40
CA VAL A 476 4.26 -6.58 19.59
C VAL A 476 3.85 -5.99 18.24
N GLY A 477 2.63 -6.33 17.80
CA GLY A 477 2.07 -5.99 16.50
C GLY A 477 2.24 -7.13 15.49
N LEU A 478 1.13 -7.78 15.14
CA LEU A 478 1.04 -8.94 14.25
C LEU A 478 0.35 -8.62 12.92
N ALA A 479 -0.54 -7.64 12.91
CA ALA A 479 -1.16 -7.15 11.69
C ALA A 479 -0.12 -6.59 10.70
N PHE A 480 -0.43 -6.62 9.40
CA PHE A 480 0.49 -6.07 8.40
C PHE A 480 0.59 -4.54 8.45
N LYS A 481 -0.39 -3.87 9.10
CA LYS A 481 -0.46 -2.43 9.31
C LYS A 481 -1.30 -2.10 10.57
N PRO A 482 -1.16 -0.89 11.14
CA PRO A 482 -2.01 -0.44 12.25
C PRO A 482 -3.51 -0.50 11.93
N GLU A 483 -4.32 -0.66 12.98
CA GLU A 483 -5.80 -0.60 12.93
C GLU A 483 -6.44 -1.65 12.01
N SER A 484 -5.76 -2.78 11.79
CA SER A 484 -6.26 -3.92 11.01
C SER A 484 -6.05 -5.21 11.79
N ASP A 485 -6.93 -6.20 11.57
CA ASP A 485 -6.77 -7.57 12.04
C ASP A 485 -6.05 -8.47 11.01
N SER A 486 -5.76 -7.94 9.82
CA SER A 486 -5.25 -8.74 8.70
C SER A 486 -3.77 -9.07 8.88
N ILE A 487 -3.45 -10.35 8.76
CA ILE A 487 -2.08 -10.88 8.81
C ILE A 487 -1.55 -11.32 7.43
N ARG A 488 -2.28 -11.03 6.34
CA ARG A 488 -1.90 -11.45 4.98
C ARG A 488 -0.52 -10.90 4.62
N SER A 489 0.43 -11.81 4.37
CA SER A 489 1.84 -11.47 4.11
C SER A 489 2.43 -10.52 5.17
N SER A 490 2.02 -10.65 6.43
CA SER A 490 2.54 -9.85 7.53
C SER A 490 4.01 -10.18 7.79
N GLN A 491 4.86 -9.15 7.81
CA GLN A 491 6.28 -9.30 8.16
C GLN A 491 6.45 -9.71 9.63
N SER A 492 5.53 -9.32 10.52
CA SER A 492 5.55 -9.76 11.91
C SER A 492 5.36 -11.27 12.04
N ILE A 493 4.46 -11.87 11.27
CA ILE A 493 4.26 -13.33 11.28
C ILE A 493 5.52 -14.04 10.79
N ARG A 494 6.16 -13.52 9.74
CA ARG A 494 7.45 -14.05 9.25
C ARG A 494 8.56 -13.91 10.28
N LEU A 495 8.62 -12.79 10.99
CA LEU A 495 9.56 -12.56 12.09
C LEU A 495 9.35 -13.57 13.21
N VAL A 496 8.10 -13.78 13.65
CA VAL A 496 7.76 -14.76 14.69
C VAL A 496 8.21 -16.16 14.29
N GLN A 497 7.88 -16.59 13.07
CA GLN A 497 8.31 -17.90 12.54
C GLN A 497 9.84 -18.03 12.49
N ALA A 498 10.56 -16.98 12.10
CA ALA A 498 12.02 -16.98 12.08
C ALA A 498 12.62 -17.08 13.50
N LEU A 499 12.07 -16.34 14.48
CA LEU A 499 12.49 -16.41 15.87
C LEU A 499 12.23 -17.79 16.50
N MET A 500 11.11 -18.42 16.15
CA MET A 500 10.81 -19.79 16.58
C MET A 500 11.85 -20.80 16.06
N GLY A 501 12.35 -20.59 14.84
CA GLY A 501 13.41 -21.41 14.24
C GLY A 501 14.72 -21.39 15.05
N GLU A 502 14.95 -20.31 15.80
CA GLU A 502 16.14 -20.11 16.64
C GLU A 502 16.00 -20.68 18.08
N ARG A 503 14.95 -21.47 18.33
CA ARG A 503 14.64 -22.09 19.65
C ARG A 503 14.47 -21.07 20.78
N LEU A 504 13.97 -19.89 20.45
CA LEU A 504 13.61 -18.87 21.42
C LEU A 504 12.22 -19.17 22.01
N SER A 505 11.98 -18.75 23.25
CA SER A 505 10.63 -18.73 23.81
C SER A 505 9.94 -17.47 23.30
N VAL A 506 9.00 -17.63 22.37
CA VAL A 506 8.36 -16.52 21.67
C VAL A 506 6.94 -16.33 22.18
N SER A 507 6.64 -15.12 22.62
CA SER A 507 5.29 -14.67 22.94
C SER A 507 4.89 -13.53 22.01
N VAL A 508 3.59 -13.34 21.81
CA VAL A 508 3.06 -12.36 20.86
C VAL A 508 1.90 -11.56 21.46
N TYR A 509 1.76 -10.32 21.02
CA TYR A 509 0.64 -9.47 21.38
C TYR A 509 0.17 -8.65 20.17
N ASP A 510 -1.14 -8.66 19.90
CA ASP A 510 -1.80 -7.72 18.99
C ASP A 510 -3.24 -7.46 19.44
N PRO A 511 -3.68 -6.19 19.52
CA PRO A 511 -5.03 -5.86 19.99
C PRO A 511 -6.16 -6.33 19.07
N LEU A 512 -5.90 -6.56 17.77
CA LEU A 512 -6.93 -6.86 16.77
C LEU A 512 -6.66 -8.18 16.02
N ALA A 513 -5.40 -8.54 15.79
CA ALA A 513 -4.99 -9.64 14.92
C ALA A 513 -4.72 -10.97 15.64
N THR A 514 -4.87 -11.04 16.97
CA THR A 514 -4.55 -12.25 17.76
C THR A 514 -5.28 -13.50 17.28
N ALA A 515 -6.58 -13.41 16.98
CA ALA A 515 -7.36 -14.56 16.50
C ALA A 515 -6.86 -15.08 15.15
N ASN A 516 -6.60 -14.16 14.21
CA ASN A 516 -6.07 -14.49 12.88
C ASN A 516 -4.64 -15.06 12.97
N ALA A 517 -3.80 -14.48 13.83
CA ALA A 517 -2.45 -14.98 14.09
C ALA A 517 -2.48 -16.40 14.66
N ARG A 518 -3.40 -16.68 15.61
CA ARG A 518 -3.57 -18.02 16.18
C ARG A 518 -3.96 -19.07 15.15
N ALA A 519 -4.76 -18.72 14.15
CA ALA A 519 -5.10 -19.62 13.06
C ALA A 519 -3.87 -20.05 12.21
N VAL A 520 -2.80 -19.24 12.17
CA VAL A 520 -1.59 -19.50 11.39
C VAL A 520 -0.45 -20.07 12.24
N LEU A 521 -0.25 -19.52 13.43
CA LEU A 521 0.84 -19.88 14.33
C LEU A 521 0.46 -21.04 15.29
N GLY A 522 -0.83 -21.31 15.47
CA GLY A 522 -1.30 -22.33 16.42
C GLY A 522 -0.83 -22.06 17.84
N ASP A 523 -0.67 -23.11 18.65
CA ASP A 523 -0.21 -23.01 20.04
C ASP A 523 1.33 -23.09 20.17
N THR A 524 2.06 -22.76 19.10
CA THR A 524 3.53 -22.79 19.08
C THR A 524 4.18 -21.57 19.71
N VAL A 525 3.39 -20.52 19.97
CA VAL A 525 3.78 -19.29 20.66
C VAL A 525 2.78 -19.01 21.78
N GLU A 526 3.23 -18.27 22.79
CA GLU A 526 2.33 -17.75 23.83
C GLU A 526 1.64 -16.47 23.34
N TYR A 527 0.33 -16.34 23.56
CA TYR A 527 -0.42 -15.14 23.22
C TYR A 527 -0.70 -14.38 24.50
N LEU A 528 -0.15 -13.17 24.61
CA LEU A 528 -0.32 -12.35 25.79
C LEU A 528 -1.65 -11.59 25.72
N ASP A 529 -2.34 -11.48 26.85
CA ASP A 529 -3.58 -10.70 26.96
C ASP A 529 -3.30 -9.19 27.14
N SER A 530 -2.10 -8.83 27.59
CA SER A 530 -1.70 -7.44 27.83
C SER A 530 -0.22 -7.19 27.58
N LEU A 531 0.12 -5.92 27.31
CA LEU A 531 1.51 -5.49 27.08
C LEU A 531 2.32 -5.39 28.37
N GLU A 532 1.67 -5.22 29.52
CA GLU A 532 2.32 -5.17 30.83
C GLU A 532 3.08 -6.47 31.10
N THR A 533 2.45 -7.62 30.82
CA THR A 533 3.10 -8.94 30.94
C THR A 533 4.33 -9.05 30.04
N ALA A 534 4.32 -8.42 28.86
CA ALA A 534 5.50 -8.42 28.00
C ALA A 534 6.69 -7.73 28.68
N GLY A 535 6.45 -6.59 29.34
CA GLY A 535 7.46 -5.79 30.03
C GLY A 535 8.05 -6.43 31.29
N GLU A 536 7.33 -7.33 31.94
CA GLU A 536 7.75 -7.99 33.18
C GLU A 536 8.60 -9.24 32.93
N ASP A 537 8.30 -9.99 31.87
CA ASP A 537 8.75 -11.38 31.73
C ASP A 537 9.74 -11.65 30.57
N HIS A 538 10.00 -10.66 29.70
CA HIS A 538 10.74 -10.88 28.46
C HIS A 538 12.08 -10.15 28.42
N ASP A 539 13.12 -10.82 27.93
CA ASP A 539 14.45 -10.25 27.77
C ASP A 539 14.50 -9.23 26.63
N VAL A 540 13.76 -9.49 25.55
CA VAL A 540 13.66 -8.62 24.39
C VAL A 540 12.20 -8.46 23.97
N ILE A 541 11.78 -7.24 23.72
CA ILE A 541 10.49 -6.92 23.09
C ILE A 541 10.77 -6.30 21.73
N ILE A 542 10.08 -6.76 20.69
CA ILE A 542 10.18 -6.18 19.34
C ILE A 542 8.87 -5.46 19.04
N GLU A 543 8.88 -4.13 19.03
CA GLU A 543 7.75 -3.33 18.60
C GLU A 543 7.77 -3.14 17.08
N VAL A 544 6.82 -3.79 16.39
CA VAL A 544 6.71 -3.66 14.93
C VAL A 544 6.04 -2.35 14.54
N HIS A 545 5.12 -1.87 15.38
CA HIS A 545 4.48 -0.57 15.22
C HIS A 545 5.10 0.44 16.20
N PRO A 546 5.65 1.56 15.71
CA PRO A 546 6.34 2.53 16.57
C PRO A 546 5.45 3.07 17.70
N GLY A 547 5.96 3.04 18.92
CA GLY A 547 5.31 3.63 20.09
C GLY A 547 4.22 2.77 20.72
N THR A 548 4.01 1.54 20.25
CA THR A 548 3.03 0.61 20.86
C THR A 548 3.45 0.21 22.28
N THR A 549 4.74 0.23 22.60
CA THR A 549 5.23 -0.10 23.95
C THR A 549 5.41 1.12 24.86
N ARG A 550 4.95 2.31 24.44
CA ARG A 550 5.05 3.53 25.25
C ARG A 550 4.20 3.40 26.53
N GLY A 551 4.83 3.64 27.67
CA GLY A 551 4.18 3.57 28.99
C GLY A 551 4.12 2.15 29.59
N VAL A 552 4.62 1.14 28.87
CA VAL A 552 4.81 -0.20 29.41
C VAL A 552 5.96 -0.18 30.40
N ARG A 553 5.75 -0.70 31.61
CA ARG A 553 6.81 -0.85 32.61
C ARG A 553 7.72 -2.01 32.20
N LEU A 554 9.01 -1.72 32.04
CA LEU A 554 10.02 -2.71 31.65
C LEU A 554 10.83 -3.14 32.87
N HIS A 555 11.09 -4.44 33.02
CA HIS A 555 12.07 -4.92 34.00
C HIS A 555 13.50 -4.52 33.59
N PRO A 556 14.45 -4.40 34.55
CA PRO A 556 15.78 -3.83 34.27
C PRO A 556 16.61 -4.58 33.23
N GLY A 557 16.31 -5.83 32.95
CA GLY A 557 17.02 -6.65 31.96
C GLY A 557 16.40 -6.61 30.55
N CYS A 558 15.21 -5.99 30.40
CA CYS A 558 14.46 -5.95 29.16
C CYS A 558 15.01 -4.92 28.18
N THR A 559 15.14 -5.30 26.91
CA THR A 559 15.46 -4.37 25.82
C THR A 559 14.34 -4.31 24.80
N VAL A 560 13.87 -3.12 24.46
CA VAL A 560 12.89 -2.92 23.38
C VAL A 560 13.63 -2.61 22.08
N LEU A 561 13.28 -3.32 21.00
CA LEU A 561 13.73 -3.06 19.64
C LEU A 561 12.57 -2.56 18.79
N ASP A 562 12.83 -1.59 17.91
CA ASP A 562 11.88 -1.23 16.85
C ASP A 562 11.99 -2.21 15.66
N GLY A 563 11.10 -2.02 14.66
CA GLY A 563 11.12 -2.80 13.41
C GLY A 563 12.40 -2.67 12.56
N LEU A 564 13.37 -1.83 12.93
CA LEU A 564 14.70 -1.74 12.32
C LEU A 564 15.80 -2.42 13.15
N ALA A 565 15.41 -3.10 14.23
CA ALA A 565 16.30 -3.70 15.22
C ALA A 565 17.09 -2.67 16.04
N ARG A 566 16.55 -1.47 16.24
CA ARG A 566 17.22 -0.41 17.02
C ARG A 566 16.63 -0.34 18.43
N PRO A 567 17.45 -0.14 19.47
CA PRO A 567 16.96 0.07 20.81
C PRO A 567 15.99 1.26 20.87
N VAL A 568 14.82 1.04 21.48
CA VAL A 568 13.84 2.10 21.74
C VAL A 568 14.06 2.63 23.14
N CYS A 569 14.38 3.92 23.24
CA CYS A 569 14.38 4.62 24.51
C CYS A 569 13.01 5.30 24.68
N HIS A 570 12.15 4.70 25.51
CA HIS A 570 10.99 5.44 26.03
C HIS A 570 11.52 6.45 27.04
N VAL A 571 11.42 7.73 26.71
CA VAL A 571 11.67 8.80 27.68
C VAL A 571 10.40 8.88 28.53
N ASP A 572 10.53 8.53 29.81
CA ASP A 572 9.47 8.67 30.83
C ASP A 572 9.07 10.14 31.04
#